data_AF-A0A928S6W4-F1
#
_entry.id   AF-A0A928S6W4-F1
#
_cell.length_a   1.000
_cell.length_b   1.000
_cell.length_c   1.000
_cell.angle_alpha   90.00
_cell.angle_beta   90.00
_cell.angle_gamma   90.00
#
_symmetry.space_group_name_H-M   'P 1'
#
loop_
_entity.id
_entity.type
_entity.pdbx_description
1 polymer ?
#
loop_
_entity_poly.entity_id
_entity_poly.type
_entity_poly.pdbx_seq_one_letter_code
_entity_poly.pdbx_strand_id
1 'polypeptide(L)'
;MRKRRAIRSGGFVFVIAAVTGLLPASCRQLSRDRTPGVDPQADRLRRHYPQLHEGRFSVIADFESPEHAAIVTAINASGEAFAREADHAGQATTGDRALQCRLASVQDAIVFSGEASAVWTLKRDWRGFDLLMMSVRASRPSNLMIELRGGRAESARRYTATVTLEAGWNTIELDVFAPGAALPLDDVRELRLRAAAEDVPLELTLDDVLLTADRRPILASRADVGGKLFLEKQGHRLNVGVSGRFEWTFDRGRLVAWYDLAADPNRLRNLSAGNPLGPTPSGNADLSAVLAAQPEGFQEILEHSPVRIRLRTGAFAPTPAVPASRRVAWEVTYTFYASAQVYVAATRLDPTMDIAGWRLPGNNVGWTATEPLEVEVGEVGALADRVTCLLISPRPEGSASVLVVGRNAVGPAEPAEKTRVAQPHLPGAVPEVSDIVAAPSEFLFHASPDDPDRRVFLHFAWMTPQDTGDAPARARDFLNPQRLAPLQGKVEPLTLGGAPGLPDPARGACRLAPDGGAVRFEIDGRSTPRYYSAFEVSAARGETCWVYVGHRLLDPVESLTDGTRLFQVPTVVRGLTPVEVLFAPSTPP
;
A
#
# COMPACT_ATOMS: atom_id res chain seq x y z
N MET A 1 -27.54 60.36 14.50
CA MET A 1 -28.61 59.46 14.03
C MET A 1 -28.04 58.06 13.80
N ARG A 2 -28.25 57.12 14.75
CA ARG A 2 -27.81 55.73 14.66
C ARG A 2 -29.05 54.84 14.47
N LYS A 3 -29.18 54.17 13.32
CA LYS A 3 -30.25 53.19 13.06
C LYS A 3 -29.81 51.81 13.52
N ARG A 4 -30.49 51.28 14.56
CA ARG A 4 -30.43 49.88 15.00
C ARG A 4 -31.21 49.01 14.00
N ARG A 5 -30.59 47.95 13.48
CA ARG A 5 -31.29 46.85 12.78
C ARG A 5 -31.46 45.70 13.77
N ALA A 6 -32.71 45.31 13.98
CA ALA A 6 -33.11 44.13 14.75
C ALA A 6 -32.86 42.87 13.90
N ILE A 7 -32.17 41.89 14.48
CA ILE A 7 -32.06 40.53 13.93
C ILE A 7 -33.11 39.69 14.65
N ARG A 8 -34.07 39.16 13.87
CA ARG A 8 -35.08 38.20 14.33
C ARG A 8 -34.42 36.82 14.45
N SER A 9 -34.43 36.26 15.65
CA SER A 9 -34.14 34.86 15.92
C SER A 9 -35.34 34.00 15.52
N GLY A 10 -35.21 33.24 14.44
CA GLY A 10 -36.15 32.17 14.07
C GLY A 10 -35.79 30.90 14.84
N GLY A 11 -36.59 30.55 15.85
CA GLY A 11 -36.50 29.26 16.53
C GLY A 11 -37.04 28.15 15.64
N PHE A 12 -36.19 27.20 15.27
CA PHE A 12 -36.60 25.92 14.71
C PHE A 12 -37.01 25.00 15.86
N VAL A 13 -38.32 24.71 15.94
CA VAL A 13 -38.88 23.69 16.83
C VAL A 13 -38.75 22.34 16.11
N PHE A 14 -37.90 21.45 16.62
CA PHE A 14 -37.90 20.04 16.24
C PHE A 14 -39.08 19.35 16.93
N VAL A 15 -40.08 18.93 16.16
CA VAL A 15 -41.13 18.01 16.60
C VAL A 15 -40.57 16.60 16.51
N ILE A 16 -40.17 16.03 17.65
CA ILE A 16 -39.87 14.59 17.77
C ILE A 16 -41.22 13.88 17.89
N ALA A 17 -41.71 13.34 16.78
CA ALA A 17 -42.83 12.41 16.79
C ALA A 17 -42.33 11.05 17.28
N ALA A 18 -42.68 10.71 18.53
CA ALA A 18 -42.50 9.38 19.08
C ALA A 18 -43.46 8.40 18.37
N VAL A 19 -42.93 7.57 17.47
CA VAL A 19 -43.63 6.39 16.97
C VAL A 19 -43.33 5.24 17.94
N THR A 20 -44.20 5.09 18.92
CA THR A 20 -44.22 3.95 19.84
C THR A 20 -45.27 2.96 19.33
N GLY A 21 -44.85 1.74 19.02
CA GLY A 21 -45.76 0.60 18.85
C GLY A 21 -45.76 -0.04 17.46
N LEU A 22 -44.82 -0.96 17.22
CA LEU A 22 -45.04 -2.13 16.39
C LEU A 22 -44.29 -3.30 17.04
N LEU A 23 -45.05 -4.37 17.27
CA LEU A 23 -44.71 -5.57 18.03
C LEU A 23 -43.45 -6.27 17.47
N PRO A 24 -42.57 -6.84 18.32
CA PRO A 24 -41.56 -7.76 17.84
C PRO A 24 -42.26 -9.06 17.42
N ALA A 25 -42.55 -9.19 16.13
CA ALA A 25 -42.78 -10.49 15.53
C ALA A 25 -41.53 -11.32 15.80
N SER A 26 -41.64 -12.26 16.74
CA SER A 26 -40.58 -13.18 17.07
C SER A 26 -40.21 -13.94 15.79
N CYS A 27 -39.07 -13.61 15.19
CA CYS A 27 -38.39 -14.50 14.27
C CYS A 27 -38.08 -15.79 15.04
N ARG A 28 -39.04 -16.73 15.07
CA ARG A 28 -38.77 -18.13 15.38
C ARG A 28 -37.79 -18.59 14.30
N GLN A 29 -36.51 -18.53 14.63
CA GLN A 29 -35.49 -19.35 14.00
C GLN A 29 -36.01 -20.78 14.08
N LEU A 30 -36.54 -21.29 12.97
CA LEU A 30 -36.79 -22.70 12.78
C LEU A 30 -35.44 -23.38 12.99
N SER A 31 -35.24 -23.90 14.19
CA SER A 31 -34.11 -24.75 14.53
C SER A 31 -34.29 -26.01 13.71
N ARG A 32 -33.75 -26.03 12.49
CA ARG A 32 -33.57 -27.27 11.73
C ARG A 32 -32.82 -28.23 12.65
N ASP A 33 -33.35 -29.43 12.81
CA ASP A 33 -32.71 -30.52 13.55
C ASP A 33 -31.25 -30.61 13.12
N ARG A 34 -30.36 -30.14 13.98
CA ARG A 34 -28.91 -30.27 13.77
C ARG A 34 -28.58 -31.73 14.01
N THR A 35 -28.09 -32.40 12.97
CA THR A 35 -27.45 -33.72 13.13
C THR A 35 -26.32 -33.56 14.15
N PRO A 36 -26.38 -34.23 15.33
CA PRO A 36 -25.37 -34.08 16.35
C PRO A 36 -24.01 -34.53 15.80
N GLY A 37 -23.00 -33.64 15.83
CA GLY A 37 -21.60 -34.00 15.55
C GLY A 37 -20.98 -33.45 14.27
N VAL A 38 -21.71 -32.72 13.41
CA VAL A 38 -21.10 -32.03 12.25
C VAL A 38 -21.11 -30.53 12.50
N ASP A 39 -19.93 -29.92 12.55
CA ASP A 39 -19.79 -28.47 12.68
C ASP A 39 -20.51 -27.76 11.52
N PRO A 40 -21.17 -26.61 11.75
CA PRO A 40 -21.75 -25.81 10.68
C PRO A 40 -20.74 -25.54 9.56
N GLN A 41 -21.21 -25.54 8.30
CA GLN A 41 -20.33 -25.34 7.13
C GLN A 41 -19.46 -24.08 7.26
N ALA A 42 -20.04 -22.97 7.72
CA ALA A 42 -19.31 -21.73 7.94
C ALA A 42 -18.14 -21.87 8.94
N ASP A 43 -18.28 -22.71 9.97
CA ASP A 43 -17.21 -22.95 10.96
C ASP A 43 -16.12 -23.87 10.42
N ARG A 44 -16.48 -24.81 9.52
CA ARG A 44 -15.50 -25.61 8.75
C ARG A 44 -14.68 -24.70 7.83
N LEU A 45 -15.36 -23.85 7.04
CA LEU A 45 -14.70 -22.88 6.16
C LEU A 45 -13.78 -21.94 6.93
N ARG A 46 -14.23 -21.39 8.06
CA ARG A 46 -13.40 -20.50 8.89
C ARG A 46 -12.16 -21.17 9.47
N ARG A 47 -12.23 -22.45 9.82
CA ARG A 47 -11.05 -23.19 10.28
C ARG A 47 -10.08 -23.50 9.14
N HIS A 48 -10.61 -23.77 7.96
CA HIS A 48 -9.80 -24.12 6.79
C HIS A 48 -9.13 -22.88 6.17
N TYR A 49 -9.85 -21.77 6.05
CA TYR A 49 -9.40 -20.54 5.39
C TYR A 49 -9.13 -19.43 6.42
N PRO A 50 -7.86 -19.12 6.71
CA PRO A 50 -7.50 -18.09 7.69
C PRO A 50 -8.09 -16.71 7.39
N GLN A 51 -8.32 -16.39 6.12
CA GLN A 51 -8.90 -15.13 5.62
C GLN A 51 -10.37 -14.93 6.04
N LEU A 52 -11.03 -15.97 6.57
CA LEU A 52 -12.43 -15.90 6.98
C LEU A 52 -12.60 -15.68 8.50
N HIS A 53 -11.51 -15.72 9.28
CA HIS A 53 -11.57 -15.68 10.75
C HIS A 53 -12.23 -14.41 11.31
N GLU A 54 -11.84 -13.24 10.79
CA GLU A 54 -12.24 -11.94 11.35
C GLU A 54 -13.26 -11.21 10.46
N GLY A 55 -13.59 -11.78 9.30
CA GLY A 55 -14.35 -11.14 8.24
C GLY A 55 -15.78 -11.64 8.06
N ARG A 56 -16.56 -10.82 7.34
CA ARG A 56 -17.77 -11.31 6.68
C ARG A 56 -17.34 -12.02 5.40
N PHE A 57 -17.99 -13.13 5.10
CA PHE A 57 -17.83 -13.79 3.81
C PHE A 57 -19.19 -14.22 3.27
N SER A 58 -19.24 -14.42 1.96
CA SER A 58 -20.39 -14.91 1.22
C SER A 58 -19.98 -16.16 0.47
N VAL A 59 -20.69 -17.26 0.70
CA VAL A 59 -20.55 -18.46 -0.12
C VAL A 59 -21.26 -18.19 -1.44
N ILE A 60 -20.55 -18.28 -2.57
CA ILE A 60 -21.16 -18.32 -3.91
C ILE A 60 -21.56 -19.77 -4.20
N ALA A 61 -20.66 -20.72 -3.96
CA ALA A 61 -20.94 -22.14 -4.11
C ALA A 61 -19.94 -22.97 -3.31
N ASP A 62 -20.41 -23.79 -2.37
CA ASP A 62 -19.62 -24.85 -1.72
C ASP A 62 -20.03 -26.26 -2.19
N PHE A 63 -20.98 -26.33 -3.15
CA PHE A 63 -21.53 -27.57 -3.74
C PHE A 63 -22.07 -28.64 -2.77
N GLU A 64 -22.16 -28.34 -1.47
CA GLU A 64 -22.83 -29.19 -0.49
C GLU A 64 -24.34 -29.23 -0.75
N SER A 65 -24.90 -28.16 -1.32
CA SER A 65 -26.29 -28.06 -1.75
C SER A 65 -26.41 -28.06 -3.28
N PRO A 66 -27.31 -28.86 -3.90
CA PRO A 66 -27.48 -28.89 -5.36
C PRO A 66 -27.85 -27.54 -5.99
N GLU A 67 -28.47 -26.65 -5.23
CA GLU A 67 -28.80 -25.29 -5.66
C GLU A 67 -27.55 -24.48 -6.05
N HIS A 68 -26.39 -24.80 -5.46
CA HIS A 68 -25.12 -24.19 -5.82
C HIS A 68 -24.63 -24.63 -7.21
N ALA A 69 -24.91 -25.87 -7.62
CA ALA A 69 -24.59 -26.32 -8.97
C ALA A 69 -25.50 -25.69 -10.03
N ALA A 70 -26.74 -25.32 -9.65
CA ALA A 70 -27.71 -24.72 -10.57
C ALA A 70 -27.32 -23.34 -11.12
N ILE A 71 -26.39 -22.61 -10.49
CA ILE A 71 -25.84 -21.36 -11.04
C ILE A 71 -24.70 -21.58 -12.03
N VAL A 72 -24.30 -22.83 -12.26
CA VAL A 72 -23.14 -23.18 -13.09
C VAL A 72 -23.58 -23.77 -14.42
N THR A 73 -22.97 -23.33 -15.51
CA THR A 73 -23.21 -23.84 -16.86
C THR A 73 -21.89 -24.09 -17.57
N ALA A 74 -21.77 -25.22 -18.26
CA ALA A 74 -20.64 -25.48 -19.15
C ALA A 74 -20.95 -24.96 -20.56
N ILE A 75 -20.15 -24.02 -21.06
CA ILE A 75 -20.11 -23.67 -22.48
C ILE A 75 -19.32 -24.80 -23.17
N ASN A 76 -20.04 -25.62 -23.93
CA ASN A 76 -19.51 -26.81 -24.58
C ASN A 76 -19.30 -26.58 -26.08
N ALA A 77 -18.24 -25.86 -26.43
CA ALA A 77 -17.90 -25.58 -27.82
C ALA A 77 -17.24 -26.79 -28.50
N SER A 78 -16.53 -27.62 -27.73
CA SER A 78 -15.86 -28.84 -28.20
C SER A 78 -16.78 -30.05 -28.39
N GLY A 79 -17.94 -30.06 -27.74
CA GLY A 79 -18.80 -31.24 -27.59
C GLY A 79 -18.46 -32.10 -26.36
N GLU A 80 -17.33 -31.89 -25.70
CA GLU A 80 -16.85 -32.69 -24.56
C GLU A 80 -16.83 -31.95 -23.21
N ALA A 81 -17.11 -30.65 -23.18
CA ALA A 81 -17.07 -29.89 -21.94
C ALA A 81 -18.27 -30.20 -21.03
N PHE A 82 -18.02 -30.34 -19.73
CA PHE A 82 -19.08 -30.56 -18.75
C PHE A 82 -18.75 -29.93 -17.39
N ALA A 83 -19.80 -29.71 -16.60
CA ALA A 83 -19.77 -29.42 -15.17
C ALA A 83 -20.84 -30.28 -14.50
N ARG A 84 -20.46 -31.13 -13.55
CA ARG A 84 -21.38 -32.03 -12.85
C ARG A 84 -21.00 -32.13 -11.38
N GLU A 85 -22.02 -32.25 -10.52
CA GLU A 85 -21.79 -32.57 -9.11
C GLU A 85 -21.11 -33.93 -8.99
N ALA A 86 -20.17 -34.02 -8.06
CA ALA A 86 -19.45 -35.24 -7.73
C ALA A 86 -19.41 -35.40 -6.20
N ASP A 87 -19.92 -36.53 -5.74
CA ASP A 87 -19.83 -36.92 -4.33
C ASP A 87 -18.43 -37.50 -4.04
N HIS A 88 -17.95 -37.35 -2.81
CA HIS A 88 -16.61 -37.78 -2.37
C HIS A 88 -15.46 -37.16 -3.17
N ALA A 89 -15.71 -36.01 -3.79
CA ALA A 89 -14.74 -35.26 -4.57
C ALA A 89 -14.38 -33.91 -3.94
N GLY A 90 -15.11 -33.52 -2.88
CA GLY A 90 -14.89 -32.31 -2.12
C GLY A 90 -13.57 -32.28 -1.36
N GLN A 91 -13.21 -31.10 -0.90
CA GLN A 91 -12.06 -30.94 -0.04
C GLN A 91 -12.40 -31.39 1.37
N ALA A 92 -11.82 -32.51 1.81
CA ALA A 92 -12.22 -33.23 3.03
C ALA A 92 -12.33 -32.38 4.32
N THR A 93 -11.63 -31.27 4.40
CA THR A 93 -11.67 -30.34 5.54
C THR A 93 -12.87 -29.40 5.55
N THR A 94 -13.51 -29.18 4.40
CA THR A 94 -14.60 -28.22 4.21
C THR A 94 -15.89 -28.86 3.72
N GLY A 95 -15.81 -29.95 2.95
CA GLY A 95 -16.97 -30.61 2.36
C GLY A 95 -16.66 -32.00 1.80
N ASP A 96 -17.70 -32.70 1.38
CA ASP A 96 -17.59 -34.01 0.72
C ASP A 96 -18.01 -33.94 -0.75
N ARG A 97 -18.77 -32.91 -1.15
CA ARG A 97 -19.26 -32.72 -2.51
C ARG A 97 -18.49 -31.62 -3.20
N ALA A 98 -18.37 -31.72 -4.52
CA ALA A 98 -17.72 -30.70 -5.35
C ALA A 98 -18.29 -30.70 -6.78
N LEU A 99 -17.84 -29.76 -7.60
CA LEU A 99 -18.18 -29.70 -9.02
C LEU A 99 -17.02 -30.21 -9.88
N GLN A 100 -17.19 -31.39 -10.48
CA GLN A 100 -16.25 -31.92 -11.46
C GLN A 100 -16.47 -31.26 -12.82
N CYS A 101 -15.39 -30.75 -13.41
CA CYS A 101 -15.40 -30.02 -14.66
C CYS A 101 -14.40 -30.61 -15.66
N ARG A 102 -14.73 -30.55 -16.95
CA ARG A 102 -13.80 -30.84 -18.05
C ARG A 102 -13.92 -29.75 -19.11
N LEU A 103 -12.78 -29.27 -19.59
CA LEU A 103 -12.64 -28.32 -20.70
C LEU A 103 -11.75 -28.98 -21.76
N ALA A 104 -12.29 -29.34 -22.92
CA ALA A 104 -11.55 -30.05 -23.97
C ALA A 104 -10.98 -29.10 -25.04
N SER A 105 -11.46 -27.85 -25.08
CA SER A 105 -10.95 -26.81 -25.97
C SER A 105 -10.86 -25.44 -25.27
N VAL A 106 -10.09 -24.53 -25.85
CA VAL A 106 -9.90 -23.16 -25.34
C VAL A 106 -11.17 -22.31 -25.40
N GLN A 107 -12.12 -22.69 -26.27
CA GLN A 107 -13.44 -22.05 -26.37
C GLN A 107 -14.42 -22.59 -25.32
N ASP A 108 -14.12 -23.72 -24.66
CA ASP A 108 -14.94 -24.22 -23.57
C ASP A 108 -14.80 -23.33 -22.33
N ALA A 109 -15.84 -23.27 -21.52
CA ALA A 109 -15.81 -22.53 -20.27
C ALA A 109 -16.77 -23.09 -19.21
N ILE A 110 -16.42 -22.93 -17.94
CA ILE A 110 -17.36 -23.07 -16.83
C ILE A 110 -17.82 -21.68 -16.41
N VAL A 111 -19.14 -21.45 -16.41
CA VAL A 111 -19.73 -20.13 -16.20
C VAL A 111 -20.64 -20.15 -14.98
N PHE A 112 -20.33 -19.31 -14.00
CA PHE A 112 -21.20 -18.97 -12.89
C PHE A 112 -22.02 -17.73 -13.26
N SER A 113 -23.35 -17.84 -13.25
CA SER A 113 -24.24 -16.72 -13.54
C SER A 113 -25.56 -16.82 -12.79
N GLY A 114 -26.23 -15.67 -12.62
CA GLY A 114 -27.59 -15.64 -12.05
C GLY A 114 -28.70 -15.93 -13.07
N GLU A 115 -28.39 -16.21 -14.33
CA GLU A 115 -29.40 -16.43 -15.37
C GLU A 115 -29.97 -17.85 -15.35
N ALA A 116 -29.20 -18.82 -14.87
CA ALA A 116 -29.55 -20.24 -14.88
C ALA A 116 -30.46 -20.67 -13.71
N SER A 117 -30.55 -19.89 -12.64
CA SER A 117 -31.27 -20.28 -11.42
C SER A 117 -32.08 -19.13 -10.82
N ALA A 118 -33.31 -19.44 -10.41
CA ALA A 118 -34.21 -18.51 -9.72
C ALA A 118 -34.10 -18.57 -8.18
N VAL A 119 -33.48 -19.63 -7.64
CA VAL A 119 -33.43 -19.91 -6.19
C VAL A 119 -32.12 -19.43 -5.58
N TRP A 120 -31.02 -19.70 -6.27
CA TRP A 120 -29.68 -19.30 -5.87
C TRP A 120 -29.06 -18.51 -7.02
N THR A 121 -28.37 -17.42 -6.73
CA THR A 121 -27.81 -16.56 -7.78
C THR A 121 -26.40 -16.14 -7.42
N LEU A 122 -25.54 -16.00 -8.43
CA LEU A 122 -24.27 -15.31 -8.25
C LEU A 122 -24.50 -13.94 -7.59
N LYS A 123 -23.83 -13.69 -6.47
CA LYS A 123 -23.88 -12.41 -5.80
C LYS A 123 -23.43 -11.30 -6.76
N ARG A 124 -24.28 -10.30 -7.00
CA ARG A 124 -23.97 -9.22 -7.95
C ARG A 124 -23.11 -8.12 -7.36
N ASP A 125 -23.43 -7.67 -6.16
CA ASP A 125 -22.71 -6.59 -5.49
C ASP A 125 -21.53 -7.16 -4.70
N TRP A 126 -20.33 -6.97 -5.25
CA TRP A 126 -19.05 -7.35 -4.66
C TRP A 126 -18.42 -6.19 -3.88
N ARG A 127 -19.07 -5.02 -3.81
CA ARG A 127 -18.60 -3.93 -2.95
C ARG A 127 -18.65 -4.38 -1.50
N GLY A 128 -17.51 -4.29 -0.83
CA GLY A 128 -17.35 -4.73 0.55
C GLY A 128 -16.63 -6.06 0.72
N PHE A 129 -16.32 -6.76 -0.37
CA PHE A 129 -15.39 -7.90 -0.37
C PHE A 129 -14.05 -7.46 -0.93
N ASP A 130 -13.00 -8.16 -0.51
CA ASP A 130 -11.61 -7.87 -0.85
C ASP A 130 -10.97 -9.02 -1.62
N LEU A 131 -11.42 -10.26 -1.39
CA LEU A 131 -10.94 -11.44 -2.11
C LEU A 131 -12.11 -12.25 -2.68
N LEU A 132 -11.94 -12.73 -3.90
CA LEU A 132 -12.60 -13.92 -4.43
C LEU A 132 -11.67 -15.11 -4.15
N MET A 133 -12.16 -16.10 -3.41
CA MET A 133 -11.46 -17.34 -3.12
C MET A 133 -12.15 -18.51 -3.81
N MET A 134 -11.38 -19.49 -4.28
CA MET A 134 -11.90 -20.75 -4.79
C MET A 134 -10.90 -21.88 -4.54
N SER A 135 -11.41 -23.06 -4.19
CA SER A 135 -10.60 -24.28 -4.15
C SER A 135 -10.70 -25.00 -5.49
N VAL A 136 -9.56 -25.27 -6.09
CA VAL A 136 -9.48 -25.89 -7.43
C VAL A 136 -8.50 -27.04 -7.39
N ARG A 137 -9.02 -28.27 -7.55
CA ARG A 137 -8.18 -29.44 -7.79
C ARG A 137 -7.90 -29.57 -9.27
N ALA A 138 -6.63 -29.51 -9.68
CA ALA A 138 -6.22 -29.81 -11.05
C ALA A 138 -5.59 -31.20 -11.13
N SER A 139 -5.84 -31.93 -12.23
CA SER A 139 -5.24 -33.26 -12.45
C SER A 139 -3.75 -33.20 -12.79
N ARG A 140 -3.26 -32.05 -13.28
CA ARG A 140 -1.88 -31.78 -13.67
C ARG A 140 -1.57 -30.28 -13.53
N PRO A 141 -0.28 -29.88 -13.51
CA PRO A 141 0.07 -28.47 -13.60
C PRO A 141 -0.50 -27.86 -14.88
N SER A 142 -1.11 -26.69 -14.76
CA SER A 142 -1.83 -26.03 -15.86
C SER A 142 -2.07 -24.55 -15.55
N ASN A 143 -2.55 -23.78 -16.53
CA ASN A 143 -3.01 -22.41 -16.31
C ASN A 143 -4.53 -22.30 -16.49
N LEU A 144 -5.16 -21.69 -15.50
CA LEU A 144 -6.58 -21.38 -15.49
C LEU A 144 -6.78 -19.89 -15.78
N MET A 145 -7.55 -19.58 -16.80
CA MET A 145 -7.98 -18.22 -17.10
C MET A 145 -9.32 -17.95 -16.41
N ILE A 146 -9.34 -16.92 -15.57
CA ILE A 146 -10.50 -16.42 -14.84
C ILE A 146 -10.96 -15.14 -15.53
N GLU A 147 -12.20 -15.10 -15.97
CA GLU A 147 -12.84 -13.95 -16.59
C GLU A 147 -14.02 -13.49 -15.74
N LEU A 148 -14.09 -12.20 -15.44
CA LEU A 148 -15.23 -11.57 -14.78
C LEU A 148 -15.92 -10.63 -15.75
N ARG A 149 -17.26 -10.65 -15.77
CA ARG A 149 -18.09 -9.72 -16.54
C ARG A 149 -19.04 -8.98 -15.62
N GLY A 150 -19.13 -7.67 -15.77
CA GLY A 150 -20.05 -6.84 -14.99
C GLY A 150 -20.57 -5.62 -15.74
N GLY A 151 -21.58 -4.98 -15.15
CA GLY A 151 -22.25 -3.81 -15.70
C GLY A 151 -23.46 -4.14 -16.58
N ARG A 152 -24.11 -3.09 -17.08
CA ARG A 152 -25.28 -3.20 -17.95
C ARG A 152 -24.87 -3.80 -19.29
N ALA A 153 -25.79 -4.46 -20.00
CA ALA A 153 -25.50 -5.13 -21.27
C ALA A 153 -24.83 -4.19 -22.31
N GLU A 154 -25.28 -2.94 -22.38
CA GLU A 154 -24.75 -1.91 -23.30
C GLU A 154 -23.36 -1.39 -22.91
N SER A 155 -22.94 -1.59 -21.66
CA SER A 155 -21.67 -1.10 -21.11
C SER A 155 -20.91 -2.19 -20.35
N ALA A 156 -21.11 -3.44 -20.77
CA ALA A 156 -20.53 -4.59 -20.10
C ALA A 156 -19.01 -4.50 -20.16
N ARG A 157 -18.38 -4.55 -18.99
CA ARG A 157 -16.93 -4.54 -18.85
C ARG A 157 -16.44 -5.92 -18.47
N ARG A 158 -15.20 -6.20 -18.84
CA ARG A 158 -14.54 -7.48 -18.63
C ARG A 158 -13.23 -7.27 -17.88
N TYR A 159 -12.93 -8.21 -17.00
CA TYR A 159 -11.61 -8.40 -16.41
C TYR A 159 -11.16 -9.83 -16.67
N THR A 160 -9.86 -10.04 -16.89
CA THR A 160 -9.28 -11.37 -17.08
C THR A 160 -8.00 -11.49 -16.26
N ALA A 161 -7.83 -12.63 -15.61
CA ALA A 161 -6.60 -13.03 -14.92
C ALA A 161 -6.23 -14.46 -15.32
N THR A 162 -4.95 -14.78 -15.31
CA THR A 162 -4.46 -16.15 -15.48
C THR A 162 -3.79 -16.58 -14.17
N VAL A 163 -4.12 -17.78 -13.71
CA VAL A 163 -3.59 -18.38 -12.49
C VAL A 163 -2.93 -19.70 -12.86
N THR A 164 -1.69 -19.89 -12.42
CA THR A 164 -1.01 -21.19 -12.54
C THR A 164 -1.49 -22.11 -11.43
N LEU A 165 -1.85 -23.33 -11.79
CA LEU A 165 -2.28 -24.40 -10.91
C LEU A 165 -1.19 -25.46 -10.84
N GLU A 166 -0.94 -25.96 -9.63
CA GLU A 166 -0.21 -27.20 -9.40
C GLU A 166 -1.16 -28.41 -9.53
N ALA A 167 -0.59 -29.61 -9.68
CA ALA A 167 -1.38 -30.83 -9.56
C ALA A 167 -1.89 -31.01 -8.12
N GLY A 168 -3.15 -31.41 -7.97
CA GLY A 168 -3.81 -31.48 -6.66
C GLY A 168 -4.61 -30.22 -6.35
N TRP A 169 -4.90 -30.01 -5.06
CA TRP A 169 -5.72 -28.89 -4.58
C TRP A 169 -4.93 -27.59 -4.54
N ASN A 170 -5.50 -26.54 -5.13
CA ASN A 170 -4.98 -25.18 -5.13
C ASN A 170 -6.01 -24.27 -4.45
N THR A 171 -5.56 -23.33 -3.62
CA THR A 171 -6.39 -22.21 -3.18
C THR A 171 -6.08 -21.01 -4.05
N ILE A 172 -7.04 -20.60 -4.87
CA ILE A 172 -6.92 -19.41 -5.71
C ILE A 172 -7.46 -18.21 -4.94
N GLU A 173 -6.68 -17.14 -4.87
CA GLU A 173 -7.04 -15.88 -4.21
C GLU A 173 -6.89 -14.72 -5.20
N LEU A 174 -8.02 -14.21 -5.69
CA LEU A 174 -8.07 -13.04 -6.57
C LEU A 174 -8.47 -11.80 -5.76
N ASP A 175 -7.58 -10.81 -5.66
CA ASP A 175 -7.92 -9.52 -5.04
C ASP A 175 -8.94 -8.78 -5.90
N VAL A 176 -10.10 -8.49 -5.32
CA VAL A 176 -11.25 -7.86 -5.97
C VAL A 176 -10.95 -6.41 -6.38
N PHE A 177 -9.90 -5.79 -5.83
CA PHE A 177 -9.43 -4.47 -6.25
C PHE A 177 -9.01 -4.41 -7.71
N ALA A 178 -8.28 -5.41 -8.20
CA ALA A 178 -7.82 -5.44 -9.58
C ALA A 178 -8.99 -5.48 -10.59
N PRO A 179 -10.00 -6.37 -10.43
CA PRO A 179 -11.26 -6.28 -11.17
C PRO A 179 -11.96 -4.93 -11.01
N GLY A 180 -11.96 -4.34 -9.81
CA GLY A 180 -12.65 -3.07 -9.55
C GLY A 180 -12.14 -1.86 -10.34
N ALA A 181 -10.89 -1.90 -10.81
CA ALA A 181 -10.37 -0.92 -11.75
C ALA A 181 -10.94 -1.10 -13.18
N ALA A 182 -11.28 -2.33 -13.55
CA ALA A 182 -11.72 -2.69 -14.90
C ALA A 182 -13.25 -2.77 -15.05
N LEU A 183 -14.00 -3.15 -14.01
CA LEU A 183 -15.45 -3.38 -14.07
C LEU A 183 -16.20 -2.84 -12.83
N PRO A 184 -17.49 -2.49 -12.98
CA PRO A 184 -18.31 -2.02 -11.87
C PRO A 184 -18.61 -3.17 -10.88
N LEU A 185 -18.03 -3.10 -9.68
CA LEU A 185 -18.18 -4.15 -8.65
C LEU A 185 -19.58 -4.24 -8.04
N ASP A 186 -20.45 -3.26 -8.28
CA ASP A 186 -21.84 -3.29 -7.82
C ASP A 186 -22.77 -4.14 -8.69
N ASP A 187 -22.29 -4.59 -9.86
CA ASP A 187 -23.06 -5.40 -10.81
C ASP A 187 -22.16 -6.45 -11.51
N VAL A 188 -21.54 -7.35 -10.75
CA VAL A 188 -20.83 -8.52 -11.28
C VAL A 188 -21.84 -9.58 -11.71
N ARG A 189 -21.87 -9.92 -12.99
CA ARG A 189 -22.91 -10.78 -13.58
C ARG A 189 -22.43 -12.18 -13.93
N GLU A 190 -21.14 -12.32 -14.20
CA GLU A 190 -20.55 -13.56 -14.66
C GLU A 190 -19.15 -13.76 -14.08
N LEU A 191 -18.88 -14.97 -13.61
CA LEU A 191 -17.54 -15.49 -13.36
C LEU A 191 -17.34 -16.69 -14.29
N ARG A 192 -16.30 -16.65 -15.12
CA ARG A 192 -16.02 -17.63 -16.16
C ARG A 192 -14.63 -18.21 -15.99
N LEU A 193 -14.51 -19.53 -16.07
CA LEU A 193 -13.25 -20.28 -15.97
C LEU A 193 -12.95 -20.97 -17.29
N ARG A 194 -11.74 -20.79 -17.82
CA ARG A 194 -11.30 -21.32 -19.12
C ARG A 194 -9.89 -21.91 -19.00
N ALA A 195 -9.59 -22.92 -19.82
CA ALA A 195 -8.23 -23.41 -19.95
C ALA A 195 -7.38 -22.43 -20.78
N ALA A 196 -6.11 -22.25 -20.42
CA ALA A 196 -5.16 -21.62 -21.32
C ALA A 196 -4.88 -22.53 -22.54
N ALA A 197 -4.37 -21.95 -23.63
CA ALA A 197 -4.26 -22.64 -24.91
C ALA A 197 -3.42 -23.92 -24.89
N GLU A 198 -2.38 -23.94 -24.07
CA GLU A 198 -1.44 -25.04 -23.96
C GLU A 198 -1.92 -26.14 -22.99
N ASP A 199 -3.03 -25.90 -22.29
CA ASP A 199 -3.47 -26.70 -21.14
C ASP A 199 -4.74 -27.52 -21.40
N VAL A 200 -5.21 -27.58 -22.66
CA VAL A 200 -6.34 -28.44 -23.05
C VAL A 200 -5.88 -29.86 -23.43
N PRO A 201 -6.63 -30.93 -23.06
CA PRO A 201 -7.79 -30.89 -22.18
C PRO A 201 -7.39 -30.62 -20.71
N LEU A 202 -8.30 -29.97 -19.98
CA LEU A 202 -8.16 -29.60 -18.58
C LEU A 202 -9.30 -30.21 -17.76
N GLU A 203 -8.93 -30.99 -16.74
CA GLU A 203 -9.88 -31.59 -15.78
C GLU A 203 -9.70 -30.94 -14.42
N LEU A 204 -10.80 -30.41 -13.88
CA LEU A 204 -10.82 -29.67 -12.63
C LEU A 204 -11.87 -30.25 -11.69
N THR A 205 -11.65 -30.11 -10.38
CA THR A 205 -12.69 -30.22 -9.36
C THR A 205 -12.75 -28.88 -8.65
N LEU A 206 -13.91 -28.23 -8.68
CA LEU A 206 -14.13 -26.93 -8.05
C LEU A 206 -14.87 -27.12 -6.74
N ASP A 207 -14.41 -26.42 -5.71
CA ASP A 207 -15.03 -26.39 -4.39
C ASP A 207 -14.87 -24.98 -3.79
N ASP A 208 -15.70 -24.66 -2.80
CA ASP A 208 -15.59 -23.43 -1.99
C ASP A 208 -15.33 -22.14 -2.77
N VAL A 209 -16.27 -21.73 -3.64
CA VAL A 209 -16.26 -20.41 -4.29
C VAL A 209 -16.82 -19.38 -3.31
N LEU A 210 -15.96 -18.50 -2.80
CA LEU A 210 -16.26 -17.58 -1.72
C LEU A 210 -15.89 -16.14 -2.08
N LEU A 211 -16.63 -15.18 -1.53
CA LEU A 211 -16.19 -13.79 -1.43
C LEU A 211 -15.93 -13.47 0.03
N THR A 212 -14.79 -12.89 0.37
CA THR A 212 -14.47 -12.49 1.75
C THR A 212 -14.02 -11.04 1.87
N ALA A 213 -14.44 -10.39 2.94
CA ALA A 213 -13.94 -9.11 3.39
C ALA A 213 -12.69 -9.33 4.27
N ASP A 214 -11.57 -9.74 3.63
CA ASP A 214 -10.29 -9.96 4.31
C ASP A 214 -9.65 -8.63 4.69
N ARG A 215 -10.17 -7.99 5.75
CA ARG A 215 -9.63 -6.75 6.31
C ARG A 215 -9.26 -6.95 7.76
N ARG A 216 -8.01 -6.63 8.09
CA ARG A 216 -7.56 -6.64 9.48
C ARG A 216 -6.59 -5.49 9.77
N PRO A 217 -6.83 -4.71 10.83
CA PRO A 217 -5.82 -3.79 11.33
C PRO A 217 -4.64 -4.60 11.89
N ILE A 218 -3.43 -4.27 11.46
CA ILE A 218 -2.19 -4.82 12.02
C ILE A 218 -1.68 -3.93 13.16
N LEU A 219 -1.80 -2.61 12.98
CA LEU A 219 -1.45 -1.62 13.99
C LEU A 219 -2.69 -0.87 14.52
N ALA A 220 -3.42 -0.23 13.61
CA ALA A 220 -4.62 0.54 13.86
C ALA A 220 -5.51 0.45 12.62
N SER A 221 -6.80 0.74 12.75
CA SER A 221 -7.68 0.76 11.59
C SER A 221 -7.57 2.09 10.86
N ARG A 222 -7.71 2.06 9.53
CA ARG A 222 -7.83 3.29 8.73
C ARG A 222 -9.05 4.15 9.11
N ALA A 223 -10.04 3.55 9.78
CA ALA A 223 -11.23 4.25 10.27
C ALA A 223 -10.96 5.03 11.56
N ASP A 224 -9.84 4.76 12.24
CA ASP A 224 -9.46 5.47 13.45
C ASP A 224 -9.16 6.93 13.11
N VAL A 225 -9.84 7.84 13.81
CA VAL A 225 -9.66 9.29 13.64
C VAL A 225 -8.49 9.78 14.49
N GLY A 226 -7.77 10.80 14.02
CA GLY A 226 -6.86 11.59 14.86
C GLY A 226 -5.38 11.56 14.49
N GLY A 227 -5.01 11.52 13.21
CA GLY A 227 -3.60 11.71 12.80
C GLY A 227 -2.65 10.62 13.28
N LYS A 228 -3.17 9.43 13.61
CA LYS A 228 -2.38 8.28 14.02
C LYS A 228 -1.89 7.52 12.79
N LEU A 229 -0.73 6.90 12.94
CA LEU A 229 -0.20 5.97 11.97
C LEU A 229 -1.06 4.69 11.98
N PHE A 230 -1.41 4.17 10.80
CA PHE A 230 -2.16 2.93 10.66
C PHE A 230 -1.50 1.99 9.65
N LEU A 231 -1.72 0.69 9.87
CA LEU A 231 -1.31 -0.41 9.01
C LEU A 231 -2.46 -1.40 8.97
N GLU A 232 -3.02 -1.61 7.79
CA GLU A 232 -4.17 -2.51 7.59
C GLU A 232 -3.88 -3.44 6.41
N LYS A 233 -4.11 -4.74 6.60
CA LYS A 233 -4.14 -5.71 5.49
C LYS A 233 -5.55 -5.73 4.91
N GLN A 234 -5.66 -5.66 3.59
CA GLN A 234 -6.92 -5.73 2.84
C GLN A 234 -6.73 -6.67 1.63
N GLY A 235 -7.11 -7.94 1.76
CA GLY A 235 -6.77 -8.97 0.78
C GLY A 235 -5.25 -9.12 0.62
N HIS A 236 -4.74 -8.98 -0.60
CA HIS A 236 -3.29 -8.99 -0.85
C HIS A 236 -2.61 -7.66 -0.53
N ARG A 237 -3.42 -6.61 -0.28
CA ARG A 237 -2.92 -5.25 -0.12
C ARG A 237 -2.52 -4.91 1.31
N LEU A 238 -1.53 -4.03 1.42
CA LEU A 238 -1.17 -3.35 2.65
C LEU A 238 -1.47 -1.86 2.50
N ASN A 239 -2.39 -1.35 3.31
CA ASN A 239 -2.67 0.08 3.42
C ASN A 239 -1.86 0.65 4.58
N VAL A 240 -1.01 1.63 4.29
CA VAL A 240 -0.15 2.30 5.26
C VAL A 240 -0.43 3.79 5.18
N GLY A 241 -0.61 4.46 6.30
CA GLY A 241 -0.86 5.89 6.25
C GLY A 241 -0.97 6.56 7.60
N VAL A 242 -1.25 7.86 7.57
CA VAL A 242 -1.59 8.65 8.76
C VAL A 242 -3.00 9.16 8.58
N SER A 243 -3.91 8.79 9.49
CA SER A 243 -5.34 9.10 9.38
C SER A 243 -5.59 10.59 9.19
N GLY A 244 -6.27 10.96 8.09
CA GLY A 244 -6.56 12.35 7.74
C GLY A 244 -5.39 13.12 7.13
N ARG A 245 -4.25 12.47 6.82
CA ARG A 245 -3.13 13.08 6.10
C ARG A 245 -2.88 12.39 4.75
N PHE A 246 -2.48 11.12 4.76
CA PHE A 246 -2.26 10.37 3.52
C PHE A 246 -2.48 8.86 3.73
N GLU A 247 -2.63 8.15 2.62
CA GLU A 247 -2.68 6.68 2.56
C GLU A 247 -1.92 6.18 1.34
N TRP A 248 -1.07 5.17 1.53
CA TRP A 248 -0.31 4.45 0.51
C TRP A 248 -0.79 2.99 0.52
N THR A 249 -1.21 2.48 -0.64
CA THR A 249 -1.67 1.11 -0.80
C THR A 249 -0.65 0.32 -1.61
N PHE A 250 -0.12 -0.72 -0.99
CA PHE A 250 0.79 -1.66 -1.62
C PHE A 250 0.06 -2.92 -2.06
N ASP A 251 0.31 -3.39 -3.27
CA ASP A 251 -0.14 -4.69 -3.78
C ASP A 251 1.04 -5.43 -4.42
N ARG A 252 1.27 -6.68 -4.02
CA ARG A 252 2.36 -7.54 -4.54
C ARG A 252 3.69 -6.80 -4.69
N GLY A 253 4.08 -6.05 -3.67
CA GLY A 253 5.36 -5.33 -3.63
C GLY A 253 5.40 -3.97 -4.33
N ARG A 254 4.24 -3.44 -4.76
CA ARG A 254 4.15 -2.18 -5.53
C ARG A 254 3.21 -1.20 -4.87
N LEU A 255 3.55 0.09 -4.92
CA LEU A 255 2.61 1.14 -4.53
C LEU A 255 1.59 1.33 -5.65
N VAL A 256 0.37 0.78 -5.48
CA VAL A 256 -0.70 0.83 -6.48
C VAL A 256 -1.64 2.01 -6.28
N ALA A 257 -1.74 2.54 -5.07
CA ALA A 257 -2.51 3.74 -4.81
C ALA A 257 -1.86 4.67 -3.79
N TRP A 258 -2.10 5.96 -3.98
CA TRP A 258 -1.71 7.02 -3.05
C TRP A 258 -2.84 8.03 -2.95
N TYR A 259 -3.24 8.36 -1.74
CA TYR A 259 -4.29 9.34 -1.46
C TYR A 259 -3.81 10.45 -0.53
N ASP A 260 -4.22 11.68 -0.82
CA ASP A 260 -4.18 12.83 0.09
C ASP A 260 -5.47 12.78 0.90
N LEU A 261 -5.41 12.26 2.12
CA LEU A 261 -6.62 12.14 2.96
C LEU A 261 -7.05 13.48 3.57
N ALA A 262 -6.18 14.50 3.55
CA ALA A 262 -6.55 15.83 4.03
C ALA A 262 -7.45 16.54 3.02
N ALA A 263 -7.16 16.42 1.73
CA ALA A 263 -7.95 16.99 0.64
C ALA A 263 -9.06 16.06 0.12
N ASP A 264 -8.83 14.76 0.15
CA ASP A 264 -9.70 13.72 -0.38
C ASP A 264 -9.90 12.57 0.63
N PRO A 265 -10.65 12.83 1.73
CA PRO A 265 -10.92 11.81 2.76
C PRO A 265 -11.66 10.59 2.22
N ASN A 266 -12.31 10.71 1.06
CA ASN A 266 -13.08 9.65 0.41
C ASN A 266 -12.28 8.84 -0.62
N ARG A 267 -10.98 9.15 -0.83
CA ARG A 267 -10.07 8.42 -1.74
C ARG A 267 -10.59 8.35 -3.17
N LEU A 268 -11.25 9.41 -3.63
CA LEU A 268 -11.80 9.51 -4.98
C LEU A 268 -10.71 9.71 -6.04
N ARG A 269 -9.54 10.23 -5.65
CA ARG A 269 -8.43 10.62 -6.51
C ARG A 269 -7.17 9.88 -6.10
N ASN A 270 -6.88 8.80 -6.82
CA ASN A 270 -5.61 8.11 -6.70
C ASN A 270 -4.49 8.92 -7.36
N LEU A 271 -3.59 9.46 -6.55
CA LEU A 271 -2.45 10.28 -6.96
C LEU A 271 -1.37 9.49 -7.68
N SER A 272 -1.35 8.16 -7.56
CA SER A 272 -0.47 7.32 -8.38
C SER A 272 -0.92 7.29 -9.85
N ALA A 273 -2.20 7.59 -10.14
CA ALA A 273 -2.74 7.69 -11.50
C ALA A 273 -2.52 6.44 -12.39
N GLY A 274 -2.36 5.26 -11.79
CA GLY A 274 -1.99 4.04 -12.51
C GLY A 274 -0.49 3.91 -12.81
N ASN A 275 0.31 4.91 -12.45
CA ASN A 275 1.77 4.80 -12.41
C ASN A 275 2.19 4.33 -11.01
N PRO A 276 2.75 3.11 -10.86
CA PRO A 276 3.28 2.71 -9.58
C PRO A 276 4.43 3.65 -9.22
N LEU A 277 4.31 4.31 -8.07
CA LEU A 277 5.40 5.07 -7.49
C LEU A 277 6.42 4.06 -6.96
N GLY A 278 7.60 4.06 -7.56
CA GLY A 278 8.61 3.04 -7.28
C GLY A 278 9.50 2.78 -8.49
N PRO A 279 10.51 1.91 -8.33
CA PRO A 279 11.27 1.40 -9.45
C PRO A 279 10.35 0.65 -10.43
N THR A 280 10.23 1.16 -11.65
CA THR A 280 9.54 0.48 -12.76
C THR A 280 10.58 0.03 -13.76
N PRO A 281 10.51 -1.20 -14.32
CA PRO A 281 11.43 -1.59 -15.38
C PRO A 281 11.35 -0.61 -16.56
N SER A 282 12.49 -0.30 -17.16
CA SER A 282 12.55 0.66 -18.26
C SER A 282 11.88 0.13 -19.53
N GLY A 283 11.23 1.03 -20.25
CA GLY A 283 10.60 0.75 -21.54
C GLY A 283 9.40 1.66 -21.81
N ASN A 284 9.24 2.07 -23.07
CA ASN A 284 8.03 2.74 -23.60
C ASN A 284 6.83 1.78 -23.74
N ALA A 285 6.86 0.64 -23.06
CA ALA A 285 5.75 -0.29 -23.10
C ALA A 285 4.57 0.28 -22.31
N ASP A 286 3.36 0.06 -22.83
CA ASP A 286 2.11 0.34 -22.11
C ASP A 286 2.24 -0.17 -20.68
N LEU A 287 2.22 0.76 -19.72
CA LEU A 287 2.42 0.46 -18.31
C LEU A 287 1.46 -0.61 -17.83
N SER A 288 0.26 -0.69 -18.42
CA SER A 288 -0.75 -1.72 -18.13
C SER A 288 -0.29 -3.11 -18.57
N ALA A 289 0.32 -3.23 -19.75
CA ALA A 289 0.88 -4.47 -20.26
C ALA A 289 2.12 -4.89 -19.47
N VAL A 290 2.96 -3.92 -19.08
CA VAL A 290 4.08 -4.14 -18.17
C VAL A 290 3.53 -4.64 -16.83
N LEU A 291 2.65 -3.91 -16.16
CA LEU A 291 2.05 -4.29 -14.88
C LEU A 291 1.41 -5.69 -14.91
N ALA A 292 0.76 -6.07 -16.01
CA ALA A 292 0.16 -7.39 -16.21
C ALA A 292 1.19 -8.51 -16.45
N ALA A 293 2.33 -8.22 -17.10
CA ALA A 293 3.36 -9.19 -17.45
C ALA A 293 4.49 -9.31 -16.42
N GLN A 294 4.46 -8.52 -15.35
CA GLN A 294 5.60 -8.38 -14.48
C GLN A 294 5.80 -9.55 -13.50
N PRO A 295 7.07 -9.79 -13.11
CA PRO A 295 7.42 -10.84 -12.15
C PRO A 295 6.68 -10.66 -10.82
N GLU A 296 6.46 -11.79 -10.15
CA GLU A 296 5.97 -11.81 -8.78
C GLU A 296 6.78 -10.83 -7.91
N GLY A 297 6.06 -9.95 -7.21
CA GLY A 297 6.65 -9.09 -6.21
C GLY A 297 6.42 -9.59 -4.80
N PHE A 298 7.17 -9.03 -3.86
CA PHE A 298 7.01 -9.33 -2.44
C PHE A 298 6.82 -8.04 -1.65
N GLN A 299 6.13 -8.17 -0.52
CA GLN A 299 6.01 -7.11 0.47
C GLN A 299 6.05 -7.73 1.86
N GLU A 300 6.79 -7.10 2.76
CA GLU A 300 7.06 -7.60 4.10
C GLU A 300 7.09 -6.46 5.09
N ILE A 301 6.40 -6.64 6.22
CA ILE A 301 6.40 -5.68 7.32
C ILE A 301 7.64 -5.96 8.17
N LEU A 302 8.63 -5.07 8.09
CA LEU A 302 9.85 -5.17 8.89
C LEU A 302 9.64 -4.69 10.33
N GLU A 303 8.77 -3.70 10.51
CA GLU A 303 8.48 -3.06 11.80
C GLU A 303 7.11 -2.40 11.76
N HIS A 304 6.37 -2.43 12.87
CA HIS A 304 5.18 -1.60 13.05
C HIS A 304 5.03 -1.19 14.52
N SER A 305 4.89 0.11 14.74
CA SER A 305 4.59 0.74 16.03
C SER A 305 3.76 2.00 15.80
N PRO A 306 3.08 2.56 16.82
CA PRO A 306 2.37 3.82 16.71
C PRO A 306 3.24 5.01 16.21
N VAL A 307 4.56 4.93 16.36
CA VAL A 307 5.50 5.97 15.90
C VAL A 307 5.99 5.73 14.48
N ARG A 308 6.24 4.46 14.10
CA ARG A 308 6.89 4.11 12.84
C ARG A 308 6.43 2.77 12.27
N ILE A 309 6.27 2.73 10.95
CA ILE A 309 6.10 1.50 10.17
C ILE A 309 7.25 1.40 9.19
N ARG A 310 7.82 0.20 9.05
CA ARG A 310 8.80 -0.11 8.01
C ARG A 310 8.28 -1.24 7.14
N LEU A 311 8.19 -0.97 5.85
CA LEU A 311 7.76 -1.92 4.83
C LEU A 311 8.90 -2.15 3.85
N ARG A 312 9.24 -3.42 3.62
CA ARG A 312 10.12 -3.84 2.53
C ARG A 312 9.26 -4.32 1.38
N THR A 313 9.53 -3.84 0.18
CA THR A 313 8.90 -4.33 -1.04
C THR A 313 9.95 -4.65 -2.09
N GLY A 314 9.59 -5.42 -3.11
CA GLY A 314 10.51 -5.74 -4.18
C GLY A 314 9.87 -6.54 -5.29
N ALA A 315 10.64 -6.80 -6.34
CA ALA A 315 10.29 -7.74 -7.38
C ALA A 315 11.40 -8.78 -7.56
N PHE A 316 11.01 -10.00 -7.93
CA PHE A 316 11.97 -11.00 -8.36
C PHE A 316 12.40 -10.73 -9.81
N ALA A 317 13.63 -11.10 -10.15
CA ALA A 317 14.06 -11.14 -11.54
C ALA A 317 13.21 -12.20 -12.28
N PRO A 318 12.89 -12.01 -13.57
CA PRO A 318 12.21 -13.02 -14.36
C PRO A 318 13.12 -14.24 -14.40
N THR A 319 12.70 -15.36 -13.83
CA THR A 319 13.52 -16.56 -13.80
C THR A 319 13.47 -17.23 -15.17
N PRO A 320 14.62 -17.50 -15.83
CA PRO A 320 14.63 -18.39 -16.99
C PRO A 320 14.36 -19.82 -16.50
N ALA A 321 13.12 -20.29 -16.67
CA ALA A 321 12.67 -21.68 -16.66
C ALA A 321 13.03 -22.62 -15.47
N VAL A 322 13.77 -22.18 -14.45
CA VAL A 322 14.23 -23.03 -13.33
C VAL A 322 13.75 -22.46 -11.97
N PRO A 323 12.83 -23.12 -11.26
CA PRO A 323 12.18 -22.57 -10.04
C PRO A 323 13.07 -22.35 -8.81
N ALA A 324 14.33 -22.83 -8.79
CA ALA A 324 15.05 -23.08 -7.55
C ALA A 324 15.69 -21.86 -6.86
N SER A 325 15.77 -20.69 -7.49
CA SER A 325 16.26 -19.47 -6.83
C SER A 325 15.61 -18.21 -7.41
N ARG A 326 14.59 -17.72 -6.72
CA ARG A 326 14.02 -16.40 -7.01
C ARG A 326 15.05 -15.33 -6.62
N ARG A 327 15.80 -14.82 -7.59
CA ARG A 327 16.72 -13.70 -7.39
C ARG A 327 15.89 -12.43 -7.23
N VAL A 328 16.16 -11.62 -6.21
CA VAL A 328 15.52 -10.30 -6.08
C VAL A 328 16.16 -9.35 -7.11
N ALA A 329 15.34 -8.74 -7.97
CA ALA A 329 15.82 -7.75 -8.94
C ALA A 329 16.08 -6.40 -8.28
N TRP A 330 15.13 -5.97 -7.44
CA TRP A 330 15.20 -4.73 -6.69
C TRP A 330 14.41 -4.86 -5.40
N GLU A 331 14.82 -4.07 -4.42
CA GLU A 331 14.10 -3.90 -3.16
C GLU A 331 13.95 -2.41 -2.84
N VAL A 332 12.86 -2.08 -2.17
CA VAL A 332 12.59 -0.75 -1.62
C VAL A 332 12.16 -0.90 -0.17
N THR A 333 12.80 -0.15 0.71
CA THR A 333 12.35 0.01 2.10
C THR A 333 11.67 1.35 2.25
N TYR A 334 10.41 1.33 2.65
CA TYR A 334 9.62 2.50 3.03
C TYR A 334 9.56 2.59 4.56
N THR A 335 9.88 3.75 5.10
CA THR A 335 9.81 4.05 6.53
C THR A 335 8.84 5.21 6.74
N PHE A 336 7.67 4.91 7.31
CA PHE A 336 6.59 5.86 7.57
C PHE A 336 6.62 6.30 9.04
N TYR A 337 6.46 7.60 9.27
CA TYR A 337 6.34 8.17 10.61
C TYR A 337 4.97 8.78 10.87
N ALA A 338 4.55 8.81 12.14
CA ALA A 338 3.35 9.49 12.59
C ALA A 338 3.33 11.00 12.25
N SER A 339 4.51 11.64 12.11
CA SER A 339 4.64 13.02 11.62
C SER A 339 4.21 13.23 10.16
N ALA A 340 3.89 12.16 9.44
CA ALA A 340 3.66 12.10 8.01
C ALA A 340 4.91 12.33 7.13
N GLN A 341 6.07 11.95 7.65
CA GLN A 341 7.27 11.75 6.83
C GLN A 341 7.35 10.32 6.33
N VAL A 342 7.80 10.17 5.09
CA VAL A 342 8.12 8.87 4.50
C VAL A 342 9.53 8.92 3.95
N TYR A 343 10.39 8.04 4.46
CA TYR A 343 11.74 7.82 3.94
C TYR A 343 11.72 6.58 3.08
N VAL A 344 12.42 6.63 1.96
CA VAL A 344 12.43 5.56 0.98
C VAL A 344 13.85 5.27 0.60
N ALA A 345 14.27 4.02 0.75
CA ALA A 345 15.57 3.54 0.32
C ALA A 345 15.38 2.46 -0.73
N ALA A 346 15.86 2.70 -1.94
CA ALA A 346 15.84 1.73 -3.02
C ALA A 346 17.25 1.14 -3.22
N THR A 347 17.30 -0.19 -3.31
CA THR A 347 18.52 -0.94 -3.62
C THR A 347 18.26 -1.77 -4.88
N ARG A 348 19.13 -1.62 -5.88
CA ARG A 348 19.17 -2.50 -7.05
C ARG A 348 20.03 -3.71 -6.70
N LEU A 349 19.51 -4.92 -6.92
CA LEU A 349 20.21 -6.17 -6.59
C LEU A 349 20.57 -6.98 -7.84
N ASP A 350 19.89 -6.72 -8.97
CA ASP A 350 20.24 -7.27 -10.28
C ASP A 350 20.73 -6.18 -11.25
N PRO A 351 22.03 -6.18 -11.63
CA PRO A 351 22.58 -5.23 -12.58
C PRO A 351 22.14 -5.49 -14.02
N THR A 352 21.48 -6.62 -14.30
CA THR A 352 20.97 -6.93 -15.65
C THR A 352 19.57 -6.37 -15.91
N MET A 353 18.82 -6.04 -14.85
CA MET A 353 17.53 -5.37 -14.97
C MET A 353 17.73 -3.87 -15.09
N ASP A 354 17.36 -3.29 -16.23
CA ASP A 354 17.30 -1.84 -16.35
C ASP A 354 16.04 -1.34 -15.61
N ILE A 355 16.27 -0.71 -14.47
CA ILE A 355 15.21 -0.05 -13.71
C ILE A 355 15.14 1.36 -14.29
N ALA A 356 14.10 1.66 -15.08
CA ALA A 356 13.77 3.05 -15.33
C ALA A 356 13.51 3.64 -13.94
N GLY A 357 14.31 4.64 -13.59
CA GLY A 357 14.24 5.31 -12.30
C GLY A 357 12.82 5.70 -11.90
N TRP A 358 12.70 6.16 -10.67
CA TRP A 358 11.43 6.53 -10.06
C TRP A 358 10.63 7.49 -10.94
N ARG A 359 9.51 7.02 -11.50
CA ARG A 359 8.58 7.89 -12.22
C ARG A 359 7.62 8.52 -11.22
N LEU A 360 7.75 9.83 -11.02
CA LEU A 360 6.75 10.60 -10.32
C LEU A 360 5.52 10.80 -11.23
N PRO A 361 4.30 10.87 -10.71
CA PRO A 361 3.12 11.12 -11.52
C PRO A 361 3.32 12.42 -12.31
N GLY A 362 3.39 12.30 -13.64
CA GLY A 362 3.49 13.47 -14.52
C GLY A 362 2.22 14.33 -14.49
N ASN A 363 2.17 15.37 -15.33
CA ASN A 363 1.10 16.38 -15.41
C ASN A 363 -0.32 15.84 -15.70
N ASN A 364 -0.49 14.53 -15.85
CA ASN A 364 -1.74 13.92 -16.30
C ASN A 364 -2.81 13.73 -15.22
N VAL A 365 -2.52 13.97 -13.93
CA VAL A 365 -3.56 13.89 -12.88
C VAL A 365 -3.40 15.02 -11.88
N GLY A 366 -3.98 16.18 -12.17
CA GLY A 366 -4.33 17.18 -11.15
C GLY A 366 -3.19 17.78 -10.34
N TRP A 367 -1.93 17.46 -10.61
CA TRP A 367 -0.78 18.05 -9.95
C TRP A 367 -0.20 19.15 -10.83
N THR A 368 0.14 20.28 -10.21
CA THR A 368 1.14 21.18 -10.79
C THR A 368 2.42 20.94 -10.03
N ALA A 369 3.40 20.32 -10.68
CA ALA A 369 4.78 20.52 -10.28
C ALA A 369 5.03 22.03 -10.40
N THR A 370 5.34 22.69 -9.29
CA THR A 370 5.96 24.01 -9.38
C THR A 370 7.31 23.86 -10.09
N GLU A 371 7.86 24.95 -10.63
CA GLU A 371 9.24 24.93 -11.13
C GLU A 371 10.17 24.24 -10.10
N PRO A 372 11.12 23.39 -10.53
CA PRO A 372 12.01 22.69 -9.62
C PRO A 372 12.60 23.67 -8.62
N LEU A 373 12.45 23.39 -7.33
CA LEU A 373 13.01 24.27 -6.31
C LEU A 373 14.50 23.96 -6.25
N GLU A 374 15.32 24.84 -6.84
CA GLU A 374 16.76 24.78 -6.67
C GLU A 374 17.10 25.17 -5.23
N VAL A 375 17.56 24.20 -4.46
CA VAL A 375 18.03 24.43 -3.10
C VAL A 375 19.55 24.41 -3.13
N GLU A 376 20.17 25.56 -2.86
CA GLU A 376 21.60 25.63 -2.64
C GLU A 376 21.94 24.92 -1.31
N VAL A 377 22.61 23.78 -1.42
CA VAL A 377 23.22 23.10 -0.27
C VAL A 377 24.64 23.62 -0.17
N GLY A 378 24.84 24.65 0.67
CA GLY A 378 26.17 25.13 0.98
C GLY A 378 26.84 24.25 2.04
N GLU A 379 28.10 23.85 1.81
CA GLU A 379 29.10 23.86 2.87
C GLU A 379 30.03 25.07 2.68
N VAL A 380 30.51 25.60 3.80
CA VAL A 380 31.59 26.58 3.86
C VAL A 380 32.84 25.95 3.23
N GLY A 381 33.11 26.23 1.94
CA GLY A 381 34.44 26.06 1.34
C GLY A 381 34.63 25.08 0.16
N ALA A 382 33.63 24.33 -0.29
CA ALA A 382 33.74 23.50 -1.50
C ALA A 382 32.40 23.45 -2.27
N LEU A 383 32.47 23.44 -3.61
CA LEU A 383 31.38 23.51 -4.60
C LEU A 383 29.95 23.31 -4.05
N ALA A 384 29.10 24.34 -4.16
CA ALA A 384 27.69 24.25 -3.81
C ALA A 384 26.99 23.18 -4.67
N ASP A 385 26.72 22.03 -4.06
CA ASP A 385 25.90 21.00 -4.68
C ASP A 385 24.46 21.52 -4.73
N ARG A 386 24.02 21.95 -5.92
CA ARG A 386 22.60 22.25 -6.15
C ARG A 386 21.85 20.93 -6.10
N VAL A 387 21.00 20.78 -5.09
CA VAL A 387 20.09 19.63 -5.02
C VAL A 387 18.72 20.07 -5.48
N THR A 388 18.23 19.40 -6.51
CA THR A 388 16.87 19.59 -6.99
C THR A 388 15.92 18.89 -6.05
N CYS A 389 15.01 19.65 -5.43
CA CYS A 389 13.86 19.08 -4.75
C CYS A 389 12.58 19.46 -5.48
N LEU A 390 11.57 18.61 -5.33
CA LEU A 390 10.30 18.78 -6.01
C LEU A 390 9.21 19.02 -4.98
N LEU A 391 8.51 20.15 -5.08
CA LEU A 391 7.27 20.37 -4.36
C LEU A 391 6.10 20.07 -5.28
N ILE A 392 5.40 18.97 -5.00
CA ILE A 392 4.22 18.56 -5.76
C ILE A 392 3.00 19.11 -5.03
N SER A 393 2.18 19.93 -5.69
CA SER A 393 0.96 20.50 -5.10
C SER A 393 -0.29 20.02 -5.83
N PRO A 394 -1.25 19.36 -5.16
CA PRO A 394 -2.45 18.86 -5.80
C PRO A 394 -3.41 20.00 -6.13
N ARG A 395 -4.22 19.84 -7.19
CA ARG A 395 -5.39 20.67 -7.48
C ARG A 395 -6.66 19.96 -6.98
N PRO A 396 -7.61 20.67 -6.34
CA PRO A 396 -7.68 22.13 -6.20
C PRO A 396 -6.81 22.69 -5.06
N GLU A 397 -6.66 24.02 -5.08
CA GLU A 397 -5.98 24.79 -4.03
C GLU A 397 -6.50 24.43 -2.63
N GLY A 398 -5.58 24.34 -1.65
CA GLY A 398 -5.88 23.95 -0.27
C GLY A 398 -5.52 22.50 0.08
N SER A 399 -5.12 21.69 -0.90
CA SER A 399 -4.61 20.34 -0.69
C SER A 399 -3.18 20.37 -0.13
N ALA A 400 -2.74 19.29 0.52
CA ALA A 400 -1.40 19.24 1.07
C ALA A 400 -0.35 19.01 -0.02
N SER A 401 0.76 19.75 0.05
CA SER A 401 1.87 19.56 -0.88
C SER A 401 2.80 18.46 -0.37
N VAL A 402 3.48 17.80 -1.30
CA VAL A 402 4.46 16.76 -1.01
C VAL A 402 5.82 17.25 -1.46
N LEU A 403 6.72 17.44 -0.50
CA LEU A 403 8.12 17.71 -0.80
C LEU A 403 8.86 16.39 -1.02
N VAL A 404 9.47 16.22 -2.18
CA VAL A 404 10.33 15.09 -2.53
C VAL A 404 11.77 15.56 -2.61
N VAL A 405 12.64 14.94 -1.80
CA VAL A 405 14.08 15.26 -1.75
C VAL A 405 14.88 14.00 -1.99
N GLY A 406 15.75 14.03 -3.00
CA GLY A 406 16.62 12.90 -3.34
C GLY A 406 18.03 13.06 -2.81
N ARG A 407 18.65 11.97 -2.37
CA ARG A 407 20.07 11.89 -1.98
C ARG A 407 20.70 10.61 -2.55
N ASN A 408 21.82 10.76 -3.24
CA ASN A 408 22.63 9.62 -3.69
C ASN A 408 23.63 9.22 -2.60
N ALA A 409 23.88 7.91 -2.48
CA ALA A 409 24.71 7.34 -1.40
C ALA A 409 26.23 7.64 -1.52
N VAL A 410 26.76 7.97 -2.71
CA VAL A 410 28.21 8.05 -2.96
C VAL A 410 28.57 9.27 -3.81
N GLY A 411 29.49 10.10 -3.28
CA GLY A 411 30.22 11.17 -3.98
C GLY A 411 29.44 12.47 -4.23
N PRO A 412 30.13 13.61 -4.46
CA PRO A 412 29.48 14.75 -5.12
C PRO A 412 28.85 14.18 -6.39
N ALA A 413 27.55 14.38 -6.56
CA ALA A 413 26.89 13.93 -7.76
C ALA A 413 27.69 14.52 -8.93
N GLU A 414 28.34 13.70 -9.76
CA GLU A 414 28.62 14.19 -11.11
C GLU A 414 27.25 14.62 -11.61
N PRO A 415 27.05 15.93 -11.88
CA PRO A 415 25.75 16.44 -12.24
C PRO A 415 25.33 15.62 -13.43
N ALA A 416 24.25 14.83 -13.27
CA ALA A 416 23.73 13.95 -14.30
C ALA A 416 23.83 14.72 -15.60
N GLU A 417 24.74 14.27 -16.48
CA GLU A 417 25.26 15.02 -17.62
C GLU A 417 24.11 15.82 -18.17
N LYS A 418 24.11 17.16 -17.92
CA LYS A 418 22.93 18.03 -18.03
C LYS A 418 22.11 17.49 -19.18
N THR A 419 21.03 16.77 -18.90
CA THR A 419 20.11 16.38 -19.95
C THR A 419 19.60 17.73 -20.40
N ARG A 420 20.23 18.28 -21.45
CA ARG A 420 19.88 19.56 -22.02
C ARG A 420 18.44 19.31 -22.43
N VAL A 421 17.52 19.79 -21.60
CA VAL A 421 16.21 20.21 -22.07
C VAL A 421 16.55 21.01 -23.30
N ALA A 422 16.26 20.46 -24.47
CA ALA A 422 16.66 21.04 -25.74
C ALA A 422 16.10 22.47 -25.72
N GLN A 423 16.98 23.46 -25.53
CA GLN A 423 16.56 24.84 -25.69
C GLN A 423 16.17 24.97 -27.17
N PRO A 424 14.93 25.36 -27.50
CA PRO A 424 14.59 25.64 -28.88
C PRO A 424 15.38 26.90 -29.27
N HIS A 425 16.49 26.72 -29.99
CA HIS A 425 17.22 27.81 -30.62
C HIS A 425 16.44 28.31 -31.84
N LEU A 426 15.37 29.08 -31.62
CA LEU A 426 14.80 29.96 -32.64
C LEU A 426 14.37 31.29 -32.01
N PRO A 427 15.00 32.42 -32.40
CA PRO A 427 14.54 33.74 -31.98
C PRO A 427 13.25 34.09 -32.74
N GLY A 428 12.13 34.18 -32.01
CA GLY A 428 10.88 34.75 -32.53
C GLY A 428 9.62 33.87 -32.44
N ALA A 429 9.72 32.63 -31.99
CA ALA A 429 8.54 31.79 -31.73
C ALA A 429 8.09 31.96 -30.27
N VAL A 430 6.90 32.51 -30.06
CA VAL A 430 6.19 32.38 -28.78
C VAL A 430 5.79 30.90 -28.69
N PRO A 431 6.29 30.11 -27.71
CA PRO A 431 5.89 28.73 -27.59
C PRO A 431 4.39 28.70 -27.25
N GLU A 432 3.60 27.91 -27.99
CA GLU A 432 2.29 27.54 -27.49
C GLU A 432 2.47 26.79 -26.17
N VAL A 433 1.60 27.08 -25.20
CA VAL A 433 1.67 26.54 -23.83
C VAL A 433 1.64 24.99 -23.81
N SER A 434 1.31 24.32 -24.92
CA SER A 434 1.41 22.87 -25.08
C SER A 434 2.85 22.34 -25.16
N ASP A 435 3.81 23.14 -25.65
CA ASP A 435 5.14 22.64 -26.02
C ASP A 435 6.17 22.75 -24.88
N ILE A 436 5.88 23.58 -23.88
CA ILE A 436 6.64 23.66 -22.61
C ILE A 436 6.21 22.52 -21.65
N VAL A 437 5.08 21.86 -21.89
CA VAL A 437 4.50 20.85 -20.98
C VAL A 437 5.03 19.44 -21.25
N ALA A 438 5.75 19.22 -22.35
CA ALA A 438 6.18 17.88 -22.80
C ALA A 438 7.52 17.39 -22.20
N ALA A 439 8.29 18.21 -21.48
CA ALA A 439 9.53 17.79 -20.83
C ALA A 439 9.81 18.65 -19.59
N PRO A 440 9.46 18.21 -18.35
CA PRO A 440 10.48 17.65 -17.45
C PRO A 440 9.92 16.79 -16.27
N SER A 441 9.23 15.66 -16.50
CA SER A 441 8.63 14.88 -15.38
C SER A 441 9.33 13.58 -15.02
N GLU A 442 10.41 13.21 -15.70
CA GLU A 442 11.21 12.04 -15.34
C GLU A 442 12.35 12.43 -14.40
N PHE A 443 12.07 12.50 -13.09
CA PHE A 443 13.12 12.45 -12.07
C PHE A 443 13.66 11.02 -11.99
N LEU A 444 14.43 10.63 -13.01
CA LEU A 444 15.08 9.34 -13.04
C LEU A 444 16.23 9.33 -12.04
N PHE A 445 16.00 8.73 -10.88
CA PHE A 445 17.09 8.29 -10.02
C PHE A 445 17.71 7.05 -10.66
N HIS A 446 18.72 7.25 -11.52
CA HIS A 446 19.50 6.17 -12.09
C HIS A 446 20.46 5.61 -11.03
N ALA A 447 20.24 4.36 -10.63
CA ALA A 447 21.30 3.55 -10.08
C ALA A 447 22.23 3.19 -11.26
N SER A 448 23.42 3.79 -11.30
CA SER A 448 24.41 3.49 -12.35
C SER A 448 24.59 1.97 -12.47
N PRO A 449 24.60 1.40 -13.69
CA PRO A 449 24.91 -0.02 -13.88
C PRO A 449 26.27 -0.42 -13.30
N ASP A 450 27.19 0.53 -13.21
CA ASP A 450 28.59 0.32 -12.83
C ASP A 450 28.81 0.29 -11.31
N ASP A 451 27.79 0.63 -10.51
CA ASP A 451 27.88 0.67 -9.04
C ASP A 451 26.70 -0.08 -8.41
N PRO A 452 26.80 -1.40 -8.21
CA PRO A 452 25.75 -2.21 -7.62
C PRO A 452 25.45 -1.86 -6.16
N ASP A 453 26.34 -1.14 -5.47
CA ASP A 453 26.13 -0.70 -4.09
C ASP A 453 25.41 0.67 -4.01
N ARG A 454 25.13 1.30 -5.16
CA ARG A 454 24.48 2.61 -5.21
C ARG A 454 23.02 2.53 -4.74
N ARG A 455 22.79 3.03 -3.54
CA ARG A 455 21.45 3.24 -2.97
C ARG A 455 20.90 4.61 -3.35
N VAL A 456 19.60 4.64 -3.61
CA VAL A 456 18.83 5.88 -3.79
C VAL A 456 18.01 6.12 -2.54
N PHE A 457 18.14 7.30 -1.95
CA PHE A 457 17.32 7.72 -0.81
C PHE A 457 16.39 8.85 -1.24
N LEU A 458 15.10 8.68 -0.96
CA LEU A 458 14.08 9.71 -1.15
C LEU A 458 13.43 10.03 0.19
N HIS A 459 13.07 11.29 0.38
CA HIS A 459 12.26 11.73 1.51
C HIS A 459 11.05 12.47 1.00
N PHE A 460 9.88 11.98 1.42
CA PHE A 460 8.58 12.58 1.18
C PHE A 460 8.12 13.23 2.49
N ALA A 461 7.92 14.54 2.46
CA ALA A 461 7.35 15.26 3.59
C ALA A 461 5.99 15.83 3.21
N TRP A 462 4.96 15.43 3.96
CA TRP A 462 3.62 16.02 3.84
C TRP A 462 3.62 17.43 4.42
N MET A 463 3.12 18.39 3.65
CA MET A 463 3.12 19.81 4.00
C MET A 463 1.71 20.36 3.90
N THR A 464 1.21 20.92 5.00
CA THR A 464 -0.03 21.69 4.92
C THR A 464 0.21 22.92 4.03
N PRO A 465 -0.84 23.53 3.45
CA PRO A 465 -0.68 24.76 2.68
C PRO A 465 0.12 25.85 3.42
N GLN A 466 -0.02 25.92 4.75
CA GLN A 466 0.70 26.87 5.61
C GLN A 466 2.19 26.55 5.76
N ASP A 467 2.57 25.28 5.65
CA ASP A 467 3.95 24.83 5.78
C ASP A 467 4.74 24.96 4.47
N THR A 468 4.09 25.11 3.31
CA THR A 468 4.75 25.06 2.00
C THR A 468 5.94 26.02 1.86
N GLY A 469 5.89 27.19 2.53
CA GLY A 469 7.00 28.14 2.59
C GLY A 469 8.27 27.61 3.29
N ASP A 470 8.15 26.60 4.15
CA ASP A 470 9.27 25.92 4.81
C ASP A 470 9.92 24.83 3.93
N ALA A 471 9.39 24.54 2.73
CA ALA A 471 9.91 23.48 1.86
C ALA A 471 11.43 23.56 1.60
N PRO A 472 12.02 24.73 1.27
CA PRO A 472 13.47 24.85 1.10
C PRO A 472 14.25 24.54 2.40
N ALA A 473 13.72 24.90 3.56
CA ALA A 473 14.35 24.63 4.85
C ALA A 473 14.28 23.14 5.20
N ARG A 474 13.14 22.48 4.93
CA ARG A 474 12.98 21.02 5.10
C ARG A 474 13.92 20.23 4.19
N ALA A 475 14.06 20.66 2.93
CA ALA A 475 14.99 20.04 1.99
C ALA A 475 16.43 20.16 2.49
N ARG A 476 16.86 21.37 2.92
CA ARG A 476 18.18 21.58 3.51
C ARG A 476 18.42 20.73 4.75
N ASP A 477 17.44 20.61 5.64
CA ASP A 477 17.57 19.79 6.85
C ASP A 477 17.72 18.29 6.52
N PHE A 478 17.00 17.79 5.51
CA PHE A 478 17.17 16.40 5.06
C PHE A 478 18.56 16.15 4.43
N LEU A 479 19.05 17.10 3.64
CA LEU A 479 20.32 16.98 2.93
C LEU A 479 21.53 17.20 3.86
N ASN A 480 21.39 18.10 4.82
CA ASN A 480 22.39 18.41 5.84
C ASN A 480 21.77 18.36 7.25
N PRO A 481 21.41 17.15 7.74
CA PRO A 481 20.82 17.00 9.06
C PRO A 481 21.85 17.37 10.13
N GLN A 482 21.37 17.87 11.27
CA GLN A 482 22.25 18.22 12.38
C GLN A 482 23.09 17.03 12.80
N ARG A 483 24.42 17.22 12.90
CA ARG A 483 25.27 16.28 13.64
C ARG A 483 25.02 16.48 15.13
N LEU A 484 24.45 15.46 15.76
CA LEU A 484 24.16 15.52 17.19
C LEU A 484 25.42 15.27 18.01
N ALA A 485 25.72 16.19 18.92
CA ALA A 485 26.77 16.06 19.91
C ALA A 485 26.13 15.72 21.27
N PRO A 486 26.27 14.48 21.77
CA PRO A 486 25.72 14.12 23.07
C PRO A 486 26.47 14.84 24.19
N LEU A 487 25.72 15.43 25.12
CA LEU A 487 26.21 15.94 26.41
C LEU A 487 26.44 14.78 27.40
N GLN A 488 25.65 13.71 27.28
CA GLN A 488 25.75 12.45 28.02
C GLN A 488 25.25 11.30 27.13
N GLY A 489 25.85 10.11 27.24
CA GLY A 489 25.53 8.99 26.36
C GLY A 489 26.27 9.05 25.03
N LYS A 490 25.84 8.23 24.07
CA LYS A 490 26.41 8.16 22.72
C LYS A 490 25.32 8.25 21.66
N VAL A 491 25.67 8.84 20.51
CA VAL A 491 24.89 8.72 19.28
C VAL A 491 25.61 7.73 18.37
N GLU A 492 25.01 6.56 18.19
CA GLU A 492 25.58 5.47 17.41
C GLU A 492 25.29 5.64 15.91
N PRO A 493 26.23 5.26 15.03
CA PRO A 493 25.92 5.14 13.61
C PRO A 493 24.90 4.01 13.39
N LEU A 494 23.89 4.28 12.57
CA LEU A 494 22.83 3.31 12.26
C LEU A 494 23.15 2.37 11.10
N THR A 495 24.13 2.71 10.27
CA THR A 495 24.62 1.88 9.15
C THR A 495 26.10 1.59 9.29
N LEU A 496 26.54 0.42 8.81
CA LEU A 496 27.96 0.14 8.57
C LEU A 496 28.49 1.18 7.56
N GLY A 497 29.23 2.18 8.06
CA GLY A 497 29.85 3.23 7.24
C GLY A 497 29.24 4.63 7.37
N GLY A 498 28.13 4.82 8.12
CA GLY A 498 27.60 6.15 8.41
C GLY A 498 28.47 6.93 9.41
N ALA A 499 28.62 8.25 9.22
CA ALA A 499 29.28 9.09 10.21
C ALA A 499 28.42 9.17 11.50
N PRO A 500 29.01 9.00 12.71
CA PRO A 500 28.28 9.13 13.96
C PRO A 500 27.56 10.49 14.07
N GLY A 501 26.39 10.49 14.70
CA GLY A 501 25.61 11.72 14.91
C GLY A 501 24.70 12.13 13.75
N LEU A 502 24.69 11.40 12.62
CA LEU A 502 23.77 11.61 11.51
C LEU A 502 22.65 10.56 11.50
N PRO A 503 21.43 10.93 11.07
CA PRO A 503 20.37 9.96 10.89
C PRO A 503 20.66 9.03 9.71
N ASP A 504 20.24 7.77 9.81
CA ASP A 504 20.24 6.85 8.66
C ASP A 504 19.26 7.38 7.62
N PRO A 505 19.70 7.71 6.39
CA PRO A 505 18.82 8.27 5.37
C PRO A 505 17.67 7.32 4.96
N ALA A 506 17.82 6.00 5.14
CA ALA A 506 16.75 5.03 4.90
C ALA A 506 15.68 5.01 6.00
N ARG A 507 16.10 5.32 7.23
CA ARG A 507 15.24 5.24 8.41
C ARG A 507 14.76 6.61 8.88
N GLY A 508 15.47 7.70 8.60
CA GLY A 508 15.18 9.02 9.15
C GLY A 508 15.36 9.14 10.67
N ALA A 509 16.11 8.23 11.30
CA ALA A 509 16.32 8.21 12.75
C ALA A 509 17.80 8.25 13.11
N CYS A 510 18.14 8.68 14.33
CA CYS A 510 19.45 8.51 14.97
C CYS A 510 19.37 7.41 16.04
N ARG A 511 20.45 6.66 16.29
CA ARG A 511 20.50 5.69 17.39
C ARG A 511 21.20 6.28 18.60
N LEU A 512 20.63 6.06 19.77
CA LEU A 512 21.08 6.59 21.06
C LEU A 512 21.44 5.42 21.98
N ALA A 513 22.60 5.49 22.62
CA ALA A 513 23.03 4.53 23.63
C ALA A 513 23.23 5.25 24.98
N PRO A 514 22.55 4.81 26.05
CA PRO A 514 22.69 5.42 27.38
C PRO A 514 24.10 5.25 27.96
N ASP A 515 24.52 6.27 28.72
CA ASP A 515 25.68 6.21 29.61
C ASP A 515 25.27 6.67 31.01
N GLY A 516 25.52 5.83 32.01
CA GLY A 516 25.07 6.07 33.39
C GLY A 516 23.55 6.21 33.53
N GLY A 517 22.77 5.48 32.73
CA GLY A 517 21.30 5.51 32.78
C GLY A 517 20.66 6.77 32.16
N ALA A 518 21.39 7.53 31.35
CA ALA A 518 20.80 8.63 30.59
C ALA A 518 21.48 8.87 29.23
N VAL A 519 20.74 9.51 28.32
CA VAL A 519 21.26 10.17 27.12
C VAL A 519 20.80 11.62 27.14
N ARG A 520 21.70 12.57 26.91
CA ARG A 520 21.38 14.00 26.83
C ARG A 520 22.03 14.61 25.61
N PHE A 521 21.29 15.41 24.86
CA PHE A 521 21.81 16.16 23.73
C PHE A 521 20.91 17.37 23.44
N GLU A 522 21.34 18.22 22.51
CA GLU A 522 20.58 19.40 22.09
C GLU A 522 20.30 19.36 20.59
N ILE A 523 19.06 19.69 20.23
CA ILE A 523 18.68 19.97 18.84
C ILE A 523 18.79 21.49 18.64
N ASP A 524 19.66 21.92 17.73
CA ASP A 524 19.87 23.34 17.43
C ASP A 524 19.16 23.72 16.13
N GLY A 525 18.01 24.35 16.30
CA GLY A 525 17.19 24.91 15.23
C GLY A 525 17.41 26.40 14.97
N ARG A 526 18.38 27.06 15.62
CA ARG A 526 18.55 28.52 15.56
C ARG A 526 19.01 29.00 14.18
N SER A 527 19.90 28.25 13.53
CA SER A 527 20.45 28.58 12.20
C SER A 527 19.58 28.02 11.07
N THR A 528 19.13 26.77 11.23
CA THR A 528 18.26 26.07 10.28
C THR A 528 17.20 25.32 11.08
N PRO A 529 15.89 25.55 10.85
CA PRO A 529 14.85 24.79 11.51
C PRO A 529 15.05 23.28 11.31
N ARG A 530 14.86 22.49 12.38
CA ARG A 530 14.97 21.03 12.35
C ARG A 530 13.59 20.38 12.34
N TYR A 531 13.42 19.38 11.50
CA TYR A 531 12.10 18.79 11.23
C TYR A 531 12.04 17.33 11.68
N TYR A 532 11.15 17.07 12.63
CA TYR A 532 10.60 15.74 12.96
C TYR A 532 11.64 14.63 13.20
N SER A 533 12.75 14.95 13.86
CA SER A 533 13.81 13.99 14.17
C SER A 533 13.29 12.80 14.97
N ALA A 534 13.56 11.59 14.49
CA ALA A 534 13.25 10.34 15.17
C ALA A 534 14.49 9.73 15.82
N PHE A 535 14.29 8.97 16.89
CA PHE A 535 15.36 8.43 17.71
C PHE A 535 15.08 7.00 18.14
N GLU A 536 15.99 6.10 17.79
CA GLU A 536 16.05 4.74 18.32
C GLU A 536 16.93 4.74 19.57
N VAL A 537 16.46 4.15 20.66
CA VAL A 537 17.20 4.07 21.90
C VAL A 537 17.48 2.61 22.20
N SER A 538 18.76 2.25 22.23
CA SER A 538 19.25 0.92 22.59
C SER A 538 19.10 0.72 24.11
N ALA A 539 17.88 0.50 24.59
CA ALA A 539 17.60 0.23 26.00
C ALA A 539 17.93 -1.23 26.35
N ALA A 540 18.39 -1.49 27.58
CA ALA A 540 18.48 -2.86 28.06
C ALA A 540 17.06 -3.42 28.31
N ARG A 541 16.84 -4.68 27.94
CA ARG A 541 15.56 -5.36 28.17
C ARG A 541 15.22 -5.32 29.67
N GLY A 542 14.09 -4.72 30.02
CA GLY A 542 13.67 -4.56 31.41
C GLY A 542 13.96 -3.18 32.03
N GLU A 543 14.34 -2.19 31.24
CA GLU A 543 14.39 -0.79 31.70
C GLU A 543 13.15 -0.01 31.26
N THR A 544 12.68 0.87 32.16
CA THR A 544 11.71 1.91 31.84
C THR A 544 12.48 3.15 31.40
N CYS A 545 12.04 3.81 30.34
CA CYS A 545 12.61 5.05 29.89
C CYS A 545 11.59 6.19 29.86
N TRP A 546 12.07 7.41 30.12
CA TRP A 546 11.30 8.64 29.99
C TRP A 546 12.05 9.57 29.06
N VAL A 547 11.35 10.13 28.08
CA VAL A 547 11.92 11.07 27.12
C VAL A 547 11.38 12.46 27.43
N TYR A 548 12.26 13.43 27.63
CA TYR A 548 11.94 14.84 27.80
C TYR A 548 12.44 15.63 26.60
N VAL A 549 11.57 16.44 26.00
CA VAL A 549 11.90 17.35 24.90
C VAL A 549 11.54 18.76 25.34
N GLY A 550 12.53 19.65 25.43
CA GLY A 550 12.32 21.01 25.94
C GLY A 550 11.71 21.02 27.35
N HIS A 551 12.20 20.14 28.22
CA HIS A 551 11.70 19.92 29.59
C HIS A 551 10.26 19.42 29.70
N ARG A 552 9.64 18.96 28.61
CA ARG A 552 8.32 18.33 28.62
C ARG A 552 8.45 16.84 28.40
N LEU A 553 7.78 16.04 29.23
CA LEU A 553 7.68 14.61 29.03
C LEU A 553 6.97 14.33 27.69
N LEU A 554 7.60 13.52 26.85
CA LEU A 554 7.07 13.06 25.59
C LEU A 554 6.40 11.70 25.81
N ASP A 555 5.14 11.60 25.42
CA ASP A 555 4.31 10.40 25.49
C ASP A 555 3.51 10.30 24.17
N PRO A 556 3.59 9.18 23.42
CA PRO A 556 4.22 7.91 23.76
C PRO A 556 5.71 7.77 23.40
N VAL A 557 6.41 6.94 24.19
CA VAL A 557 7.68 6.32 23.82
C VAL A 557 7.42 4.84 23.56
N GLU A 558 7.55 4.44 22.31
CA GLU A 558 7.13 3.11 21.87
C GLU A 558 8.21 2.07 22.11
N SER A 559 7.77 0.87 22.46
CA SER A 559 8.61 -0.28 22.76
C SER A 559 8.52 -1.30 21.63
N LEU A 560 9.63 -1.54 20.93
CA LEU A 560 9.71 -2.56 19.91
C LEU A 560 9.92 -3.95 20.53
N THR A 561 9.67 -5.00 19.75
CA THR A 561 9.76 -6.41 20.18
C THR A 561 11.17 -6.83 20.59
N ASP A 562 12.20 -6.17 20.06
CA ASP A 562 13.61 -6.38 20.39
C ASP A 562 14.07 -5.61 21.64
N GLY A 563 13.18 -4.82 22.26
CA GLY A 563 13.49 -3.98 23.41
C GLY A 563 13.93 -2.55 23.06
N THR A 564 14.18 -2.25 21.79
CA THR A 564 14.47 -0.89 21.32
C THR A 564 13.32 0.04 21.66
N ARG A 565 13.62 1.27 22.09
CA ARG A 565 12.62 2.31 22.31
C ARG A 565 12.66 3.31 21.16
N LEU A 566 11.51 3.76 20.71
CA LEU A 566 11.38 4.67 19.57
C LEU A 566 10.54 5.88 19.97
N PHE A 567 11.05 7.07 19.64
CA PHE A 567 10.29 8.31 19.80
C PHE A 567 10.59 9.28 18.65
N GLN A 568 9.69 10.24 18.45
CA GLN A 568 9.82 11.31 17.47
C GLN A 568 9.57 12.67 18.12
N VAL A 569 10.39 13.66 17.79
CA VAL A 569 10.18 15.03 18.23
C VAL A 569 9.01 15.63 17.42
N PRO A 570 7.88 15.99 18.06
CA PRO A 570 6.62 16.23 17.36
C PRO A 570 6.52 17.59 16.65
N THR A 571 7.50 18.47 16.83
CA THR A 571 7.44 19.87 16.35
C THR A 571 8.68 20.26 15.58
N VAL A 572 8.54 21.25 14.70
CA VAL A 572 9.67 21.95 14.11
C VAL A 572 10.47 22.65 15.21
N VAL A 573 11.74 22.31 15.34
CA VAL A 573 12.65 22.95 16.30
C VAL A 573 13.28 24.17 15.63
N ARG A 574 12.94 25.37 16.10
CA ARG A 574 13.49 26.66 15.61
C ARG A 574 14.47 27.32 16.60
N GLY A 575 14.73 26.69 17.74
CA GLY A 575 15.62 27.18 18.78
C GLY A 575 16.51 26.07 19.31
N LEU A 576 17.20 26.32 20.42
CA LEU A 576 17.93 25.29 21.13
C LEU A 576 16.96 24.49 22.00
N THR A 577 16.81 23.20 21.72
CA THR A 577 15.87 22.32 22.46
C THR A 577 16.63 21.17 23.10
N PRO A 578 16.71 21.11 24.44
CA PRO A 578 17.34 19.98 25.12
C PRO A 578 16.46 18.73 24.98
N VAL A 579 17.11 17.59 24.77
CA VAL A 579 16.50 16.26 24.79
C VAL A 579 17.19 15.43 25.86
N GLU A 580 16.41 14.88 26.77
CA GLU A 580 16.89 13.99 27.84
C GLU A 580 16.13 12.67 27.78
N VAL A 581 16.85 11.55 27.73
CA VAL A 581 16.31 10.21 27.85
C VAL A 581 16.85 9.63 29.14
N LEU A 582 15.97 9.39 30.12
CA LEU A 582 16.32 8.87 31.43
C LEU A 582 15.86 7.42 31.55
N PHE A 583 16.66 6.59 32.21
CA PHE A 583 16.40 5.16 32.39
C PHE A 583 16.36 4.81 33.86
N ALA A 584 15.46 3.91 34.22
CA ALA A 584 15.47 3.26 35.53
C ALA A 584 15.24 1.76 35.36
N PRO A 585 15.80 0.93 36.27
CA PRO A 585 15.42 -0.47 36.35
C PRO A 585 13.89 -0.56 36.48
N SER A 586 13.25 -1.44 35.69
CA SER A 586 11.84 -1.74 35.96
C SER A 586 11.76 -2.31 37.37
N THR A 587 10.95 -1.69 38.22
CA THR A 587 10.65 -2.29 39.52
C THR A 587 9.86 -3.56 39.20
N PRO A 588 10.31 -4.76 39.62
CA PRO A 588 9.51 -5.96 39.41
C PRO A 588 8.14 -5.74 40.06
N PRO A 589 7.06 -6.16 39.37
CA PRO A 589 5.68 -5.89 39.82
C PRO A 589 5.37 -6.51 41.19
#